data_AF-A0A1M7SAV5-F1
#
_entry.id   AF-A0A1M7SAV5-F1
#
_cell.length_a   1.000
_cell.length_b   1.000
_cell.length_c   1.000
_cell.angle_alpha   90.00
_cell.angle_beta   90.00
_cell.angle_gamma   90.00
#
_symmetry.space_group_name_H-M   'P 1'
#
loop_
_entity.id
_entity.type
_entity.pdbx_description
1 polymer ?
#
loop_
_entity_poly.entity_id
_entity_poly.type
_entity_poly.pdbx_seq_one_letter_code
_entity_poly.pdbx_strand_id
1 'polypeptide(L)'
;MFKLFAPRQRAVEADTPKQNFLRIVILTTVFTLTIFGFWLNYQRQETLLTNRLEESKLTPYFTKEELNSIEKMQVAFKKKFSLKLIIDIQENESINLPKLDNMMIYIGVSLKDKSVLIDLPPWLVKLIDLNFIKDTETELQKSLNNKDQDAWRKKLGETVLILGQKIETIMER
;
A
#
# COMPACT_ATOMS: atom_id res chain seq x y z
N MET A 1 -54.00 -18.68 38.29
CA MET A 1 -52.83 -19.00 39.14
C MET A 1 -51.64 -19.24 38.20
N PHE A 2 -50.78 -18.24 37.97
CA PHE A 2 -49.70 -18.29 36.97
C PHE A 2 -48.49 -19.06 37.54
N LYS A 3 -48.08 -20.14 36.89
CA LYS A 3 -46.79 -20.82 37.16
C LYS A 3 -45.68 -20.05 36.46
N LEU A 4 -44.83 -19.38 37.23
CA LEU A 4 -43.57 -18.78 36.79
C LEU A 4 -42.64 -19.86 36.23
N PHE A 5 -42.34 -19.80 34.93
CA PHE A 5 -41.22 -20.52 34.33
C PHE A 5 -39.93 -19.82 34.74
N ALA A 6 -39.22 -20.37 35.73
CA ALA A 6 -37.82 -20.02 35.96
C ALA A 6 -36.96 -20.75 34.90
N PRO A 7 -36.14 -20.06 34.09
CA PRO A 7 -35.14 -20.76 33.30
C PRO A 7 -34.09 -21.32 34.25
N ARG A 8 -34.03 -22.65 34.41
CA ARG A 8 -32.85 -23.32 34.98
C ARG A 8 -31.69 -23.13 34.02
N GLN A 9 -30.94 -22.04 34.17
CA GLN A 9 -29.57 -21.99 33.68
C GLN A 9 -28.80 -23.01 34.51
N ARG A 10 -28.53 -24.18 33.95
CA ARG A 10 -27.48 -25.07 34.47
C ARG A 10 -26.16 -24.35 34.22
N ALA A 11 -25.69 -23.61 35.21
CA ALA A 11 -24.28 -23.26 35.28
C ALA A 11 -23.52 -24.58 35.20
N VAL A 12 -22.65 -24.71 34.21
CA VAL A 12 -21.69 -25.82 34.15
C VAL A 12 -20.71 -25.58 35.31
N GLU A 13 -21.07 -26.05 36.50
CA GLU A 13 -20.18 -26.10 37.65
C GLU A 13 -19.06 -27.09 37.33
N ALA A 14 -17.83 -26.60 37.34
CA ALA A 14 -16.65 -27.40 37.10
C ALA A 14 -16.23 -28.03 38.42
N ASP A 15 -16.45 -29.34 38.57
CA ASP A 15 -16.19 -30.05 39.82
C ASP A 15 -14.70 -30.35 40.06
N THR A 16 -13.79 -30.04 39.12
CA THR A 16 -12.35 -30.29 39.31
C THR A 16 -11.42 -29.26 38.65
N PRO A 17 -10.26 -28.93 39.28
CA PRO A 17 -9.29 -27.96 38.74
C PRO A 17 -8.72 -28.35 37.37
N LYS A 18 -8.68 -29.65 37.04
CA LYS A 18 -8.32 -30.14 35.69
C LYS A 18 -9.34 -29.76 34.63
N GLN A 19 -10.64 -29.77 34.94
CA GLN A 19 -11.68 -29.34 33.99
C GLN A 19 -11.63 -27.83 33.73
N ASN A 20 -11.37 -27.03 34.76
CA ASN A 20 -11.18 -25.58 34.58
C ASN A 20 -9.93 -25.26 33.75
N PHE A 21 -8.81 -25.96 33.96
CA PHE A 21 -7.62 -25.78 33.14
C PHE A 21 -7.88 -26.12 31.67
N LEU A 22 -8.54 -27.25 31.40
CA LEU A 22 -8.88 -27.66 30.04
C LEU A 22 -9.81 -26.65 29.35
N ARG A 23 -10.79 -26.10 30.09
CA ARG A 23 -11.71 -25.07 29.59
C ARG A 23 -10.96 -23.79 29.19
N ILE A 24 -9.99 -23.36 30.00
CA ILE A 24 -9.16 -22.19 29.70
C ILE A 24 -8.32 -22.44 28.45
N VAL A 25 -7.66 -23.60 28.35
CA VAL A 25 -6.83 -23.94 27.18
C VAL A 25 -7.68 -23.97 25.89
N ILE A 26 -8.87 -24.55 25.94
CA ILE A 26 -9.80 -24.58 24.79
C ILE A 26 -10.22 -23.16 24.42
N LEU A 27 -10.63 -22.33 25.38
CA LEU A 27 -11.01 -20.93 25.13
C LEU A 27 -9.86 -20.14 24.50
N THR A 28 -8.65 -20.23 25.05
CA THR A 28 -7.47 -19.56 24.51
C THR A 28 -7.12 -20.04 23.10
N THR A 29 -7.28 -21.34 22.83
CA THR A 29 -7.03 -21.92 21.51
C THR A 29 -8.02 -21.38 20.49
N VAL A 30 -9.31 -21.37 20.82
CA VAL A 30 -10.35 -20.80 19.94
C VAL A 30 -10.08 -19.33 19.66
N PHE A 31 -9.78 -18.54 20.70
CA PHE A 31 -9.43 -17.13 20.53
C PHE A 31 -8.21 -16.92 19.64
N THR A 32 -7.14 -17.68 19.85
CA THR A 32 -5.92 -17.58 19.04
C THR A 32 -6.20 -17.91 17.57
N LEU A 33 -6.96 -18.97 17.31
CA LEU A 33 -7.33 -19.37 15.94
C LEU A 33 -8.23 -18.33 15.27
N THR A 34 -9.18 -17.75 16.00
CA THR A 34 -10.04 -16.68 15.48
C THR A 34 -9.25 -15.41 15.19
N ILE A 35 -8.34 -15.00 16.07
CA ILE A 35 -7.47 -13.84 15.86
C ILE A 35 -6.58 -14.06 14.64
N PHE A 36 -5.97 -15.24 14.52
CA PHE A 36 -5.11 -15.57 13.38
C PHE A 36 -5.88 -15.59 12.06
N GLY A 37 -7.07 -16.22 12.05
CA GLY A 37 -7.95 -16.23 10.89
C GLY A 37 -8.43 -14.84 10.51
N PHE A 38 -8.80 -14.01 11.49
CA PHE A 38 -9.18 -12.61 11.28
C PHE A 38 -8.01 -11.81 10.69
N TRP A 39 -6.79 -11.96 11.23
CA TRP A 39 -5.61 -11.25 10.76
C TRP A 39 -5.27 -11.58 9.30
N LEU A 40 -5.30 -12.87 8.94
CA LEU A 40 -5.12 -13.33 7.56
C LEU A 40 -6.17 -12.75 6.61
N ASN A 41 -7.43 -12.69 7.04
CA ASN A 41 -8.51 -12.19 6.21
C ASN A 41 -8.46 -10.66 6.08
N TYR A 42 -8.12 -9.98 7.17
CA TYR A 42 -7.94 -8.53 7.23
C TYR A 42 -6.83 -8.06 6.29
N GLN A 43 -5.67 -8.72 6.29
CA GLN A 43 -4.59 -8.40 5.36
C GLN A 43 -5.00 -8.53 3.90
N ARG A 44 -5.74 -9.59 3.56
CA ARG A 44 -6.25 -9.78 2.18
C ARG A 44 -7.22 -8.67 1.78
N GLN A 45 -8.15 -8.32 2.67
CA GLN A 45 -9.14 -7.28 2.40
C GLN A 45 -8.50 -5.89 2.29
N GLU A 46 -7.54 -5.55 3.17
CA GLU A 46 -6.81 -4.28 3.07
C GLU A 46 -6.06 -4.15 1.75
N THR A 47 -5.38 -5.20 1.29
CA THR A 47 -4.68 -5.16 0.00
C THR A 47 -5.65 -4.96 -1.17
N LEU A 48 -6.82 -5.61 -1.16
CA LEU A 48 -7.82 -5.47 -2.21
C LEU A 48 -8.47 -4.07 -2.22
N LEU A 49 -8.76 -3.51 -1.04
CA LEU A 49 -9.34 -2.18 -0.91
C LEU A 49 -8.35 -1.08 -1.29
N THR A 50 -7.10 -1.20 -0.85
CA THR A 50 -6.03 -0.26 -1.19
C THR A 50 -5.74 -0.28 -2.69
N ASN A 51 -5.62 -1.47 -3.30
CA ASN A 51 -5.40 -1.60 -4.73
C ASN A 51 -6.57 -1.00 -5.55
N ARG A 52 -7.83 -1.23 -5.16
CA ARG A 52 -8.97 -0.60 -5.85
C ARG A 52 -8.99 0.92 -5.73
N LEU A 53 -8.60 1.47 -4.59
CA LEU A 53 -8.52 2.92 -4.40
C LEU A 53 -7.37 3.55 -5.20
N GLU A 54 -6.22 2.87 -5.27
CA GLU A 54 -5.08 3.27 -6.10
C GLU A 54 -5.42 3.16 -7.60
N GLU A 55 -6.05 2.06 -8.04
CA GLU A 55 -6.53 1.89 -9.42
C GLU A 55 -7.57 2.94 -9.82
N SER A 56 -8.52 3.27 -8.93
CA SER A 56 -9.58 4.25 -9.17
C SER A 56 -9.06 5.65 -9.44
N LYS A 57 -7.89 6.02 -8.89
CA LYS A 57 -7.27 7.33 -9.12
C LYS A 57 -6.49 7.39 -10.44
N LEU A 58 -5.96 6.25 -10.89
CA LEU A 58 -5.16 6.15 -12.11
C LEU A 58 -6.02 5.87 -13.36
N THR A 59 -7.22 5.31 -13.19
CA THR A 59 -8.13 4.96 -14.30
C THR A 59 -8.52 6.10 -15.24
N PRO A 60 -8.69 7.36 -14.79
CA PRO A 60 -8.97 8.47 -15.70
C PRO A 60 -7.81 8.79 -16.65
N TYR A 61 -6.59 8.42 -16.27
CA TYR A 61 -5.35 8.86 -16.92
C TYR A 61 -4.67 7.76 -17.72
N PHE A 62 -4.92 6.50 -17.42
CA PHE A 62 -4.24 5.37 -18.06
C PHE A 62 -5.23 4.39 -18.68
N THR A 63 -4.84 3.85 -19.83
CA THR A 63 -5.52 2.71 -20.42
C THR A 63 -5.36 1.46 -19.54
N LYS A 64 -6.22 0.46 -19.74
CA LYS A 64 -6.12 -0.81 -19.00
C LYS A 64 -4.76 -1.50 -19.16
N GLU A 65 -4.13 -1.36 -20.33
CA GLU A 65 -2.81 -1.94 -20.61
C GLU A 65 -1.70 -1.23 -19.84
N GLU A 66 -1.76 0.10 -19.77
CA GLU A 66 -0.83 0.91 -18.99
C GLU A 66 -1.00 0.69 -17.48
N LEU A 67 -2.25 0.60 -16.99
CA LEU A 67 -2.54 0.27 -15.59
C LEU A 67 -1.97 -1.09 -15.19
N ASN A 68 -2.17 -2.12 -16.01
CA ASN A 68 -1.59 -3.45 -15.77
C ASN A 68 -0.05 -3.40 -15.79
N SER A 69 0.54 -2.52 -16.61
CA SER A 69 1.99 -2.32 -16.64
C SER A 69 2.50 -1.64 -15.36
N ILE A 70 1.78 -0.63 -14.86
CA ILE A 70 2.05 0.02 -13.57
C ILE A 70 1.92 -0.98 -12.42
N GLU A 71 0.86 -1.78 -12.40
CA GLU A 71 0.64 -2.81 -11.38
C GLU A 71 1.79 -3.83 -11.38
N LYS A 72 2.20 -4.32 -12.56
CA LYS A 72 3.37 -5.20 -12.70
C LYS A 72 4.65 -4.55 -12.17
N MET A 73 4.86 -3.26 -12.42
CA MET A 73 6.00 -2.53 -11.87
C MET A 73 5.92 -2.43 -10.34
N GLN A 74 4.78 -2.07 -9.77
CA GLN A 74 4.58 -2.02 -8.31
C GLN A 74 4.84 -3.39 -7.66
N VAL A 75 4.32 -4.47 -8.26
CA VAL A 75 4.56 -5.84 -7.82
C VAL A 75 6.04 -6.22 -7.93
N ALA A 76 6.72 -5.82 -8.99
CA ALA A 76 8.14 -6.08 -9.18
C ALA A 76 9.00 -5.36 -8.11
N PHE A 77 8.71 -4.10 -7.81
CA PHE A 77 9.39 -3.34 -6.74
C PHE A 77 9.19 -4.00 -5.38
N LYS A 78 7.96 -4.42 -5.08
CA LYS A 78 7.64 -5.12 -3.84
C LYS A 78 8.37 -6.46 -3.73
N LYS A 79 8.42 -7.24 -4.82
CA LYS A 79 9.06 -8.57 -4.82
C LYS A 79 10.59 -8.49 -4.80
N LYS A 80 11.19 -7.61 -5.60
CA LYS A 80 12.65 -7.50 -5.73
C LYS A 80 13.29 -6.73 -4.59
N PHE A 81 12.68 -5.61 -4.19
CA PHE A 81 13.31 -4.65 -3.29
C PHE A 81 12.59 -4.51 -1.94
N SER A 82 11.50 -5.26 -1.72
CA SER A 82 10.61 -5.07 -0.55
C SER A 82 10.08 -3.64 -0.40
N LEU A 83 10.02 -2.89 -1.51
CA LEU A 83 9.58 -1.49 -1.56
C LEU A 83 8.17 -1.40 -2.14
N LYS A 84 7.29 -0.63 -1.51
CA LYS A 84 5.96 -0.32 -2.07
C LYS A 84 6.07 0.94 -2.93
N LEU A 85 5.78 0.83 -4.22
CA LEU A 85 5.68 1.97 -5.13
C LEU A 85 4.24 2.48 -5.15
N ILE A 86 4.04 3.76 -4.84
CA ILE A 86 2.74 4.45 -4.87
C ILE A 86 2.81 5.54 -5.93
N ILE A 87 1.88 5.50 -6.87
CA ILE A 87 1.71 6.53 -7.90
C ILE A 87 0.36 7.19 -7.66
N ASP A 88 0.35 8.49 -7.38
CA ASP A 88 -0.85 9.26 -7.07
C ASP A 88 -0.96 10.44 -8.04
N ILE A 89 -2.10 10.54 -8.72
CA ILE A 89 -2.38 11.63 -9.66
C ILE A 89 -3.56 12.44 -9.12
N GLN A 90 -3.32 13.72 -8.90
CA GLN A 90 -4.30 14.66 -8.37
C GLN A 90 -4.70 15.66 -9.45
N GLU A 91 -5.99 15.72 -9.76
CA GLU A 91 -6.52 16.62 -10.78
C GLU A 91 -6.75 18.04 -10.26
N ASN A 92 -7.35 18.14 -9.07
CA ASN A 92 -7.92 19.39 -8.55
C ASN A 92 -7.24 19.89 -7.27
N GLU A 93 -6.28 19.14 -6.76
CA GLU A 93 -5.59 19.39 -5.49
C GLU A 93 -4.07 19.42 -5.70
N SER A 94 -3.41 20.17 -4.82
CA SER A 94 -1.95 20.17 -4.70
C SER A 94 -1.50 18.84 -4.13
N ILE A 95 -0.30 18.39 -4.53
CA ILE A 95 0.24 17.11 -4.04
C ILE A 95 0.26 17.12 -2.52
N ASN A 96 -0.49 16.19 -1.93
CA ASN A 96 -0.53 15.98 -0.50
C ASN A 96 0.32 14.77 -0.16
N LEU A 97 1.46 14.97 0.50
CA LEU A 97 2.33 13.86 0.89
C LEU A 97 1.55 12.95 1.85
N PRO A 98 1.37 11.66 1.51
CA PRO A 98 0.86 10.71 2.48
C PRO A 98 1.90 10.53 3.60
N LYS A 99 1.46 10.00 4.75
CA LYS A 99 2.41 9.49 5.77
C LYS A 99 3.21 8.36 5.14
N LEU A 100 4.46 8.65 4.79
CA LEU A 100 5.34 7.70 4.15
C LEU A 100 6.00 6.79 5.17
N ASP A 101 5.91 5.49 4.91
CA ASP A 101 6.62 4.47 5.68
C ASP A 101 8.05 4.34 5.14
N ASN A 102 8.96 3.80 5.96
CA ASN A 102 10.38 3.61 5.62
C ASN A 102 10.63 2.63 4.45
N MET A 103 9.59 2.06 3.85
CA MET A 103 9.66 1.15 2.71
C MET A 103 8.78 1.60 1.53
N MET A 104 8.35 2.86 1.50
CA MET A 104 7.48 3.40 0.46
C MET A 104 8.19 4.40 -0.44
N ILE A 105 8.06 4.21 -1.75
CA ILE A 105 8.39 5.20 -2.78
C ILE A 105 7.08 5.85 -3.19
N TYR A 106 7.01 7.17 -3.13
CA TYR A 106 5.84 7.93 -3.54
C TYR A 106 6.15 8.81 -4.73
N ILE A 107 5.32 8.73 -5.76
CA ILE A 107 5.37 9.58 -6.93
C ILE A 107 4.01 10.27 -7.04
N GLY A 108 3.98 11.54 -6.66
CA GLY A 108 2.82 12.40 -6.75
C GLY A 108 2.89 13.28 -7.99
N VAL A 109 1.79 13.38 -8.73
CA VAL A 109 1.62 14.31 -9.86
C VAL A 109 0.38 15.14 -9.64
N SER A 110 0.51 16.47 -9.60
CA SER A 110 -0.65 17.39 -9.61
C SER A 110 -0.79 18.02 -10.99
N LEU A 111 -1.94 17.79 -11.63
CA LEU A 111 -2.27 18.38 -12.93
C LEU A 111 -2.66 19.85 -12.80
N LYS A 112 -3.24 20.25 -11.67
CA LYS A 112 -3.62 21.64 -11.38
C LYS A 112 -2.39 22.55 -11.25
N ASP A 113 -1.44 22.15 -10.40
CA ASP A 113 -0.27 22.96 -10.10
C ASP A 113 0.91 22.66 -11.05
N LYS A 114 0.73 21.66 -11.93
CA LYS A 114 1.78 21.14 -12.83
C LYS A 114 3.07 20.87 -12.07
N SER A 115 2.92 20.24 -10.92
CA SER A 115 4.00 19.89 -10.01
C SER A 115 4.15 18.38 -9.94
N VAL A 116 5.37 17.96 -9.67
CA VAL A 116 5.75 16.56 -9.45
C VAL A 116 6.46 16.50 -8.12
N LEU A 117 6.23 15.41 -7.39
CA LEU A 117 6.98 15.10 -6.19
C LEU A 117 7.36 13.63 -6.23
N ILE A 118 8.64 13.35 -6.04
CA ILE A 118 9.18 12.01 -5.86
C ILE A 118 9.76 11.96 -4.45
N ASP A 119 9.07 11.27 -3.55
CA ASP A 119 9.58 11.04 -2.21
C ASP A 119 10.06 9.59 -2.06
N LEU A 120 11.24 9.44 -1.48
CA LEU A 120 11.92 8.17 -1.32
C LEU A 120 12.13 7.89 0.17
N PRO A 121 12.24 6.60 0.56
CA PRO A 121 12.58 6.26 1.93
C PRO A 121 13.89 6.93 2.39
N PRO A 122 14.00 7.35 3.67
CA PRO A 122 15.20 8.05 4.16
C PRO A 122 16.51 7.30 3.95
N TRP A 123 16.48 5.97 3.95
CA TRP A 123 17.66 5.14 3.69
C TRP A 123 18.04 5.14 2.21
N LEU A 124 17.07 5.24 1.31
CA LEU A 124 17.28 5.26 -0.13
C LEU A 124 17.75 6.64 -0.61
N VAL A 125 17.24 7.72 0.00
CA VAL A 125 17.72 9.10 -0.22
C VAL A 125 19.21 9.25 0.11
N LYS A 126 19.74 8.44 1.05
CA LYS A 126 21.19 8.46 1.36
C LYS A 126 22.04 7.76 0.30
N LEU A 127 21.45 6.84 -0.46
CA LEU A 127 22.15 6.02 -1.46
C LEU A 127 21.96 6.57 -2.88
N ILE A 128 20.84 7.26 -3.13
CA ILE A 128 20.52 7.93 -4.38
C ILE A 128 20.86 9.42 -4.23
N ASP A 129 21.67 9.95 -5.13
CA ASP A 129 22.01 11.38 -5.13
C ASP A 129 20.76 12.26 -5.19
N LEU A 130 20.64 13.22 -4.27
CA LEU A 130 19.55 14.20 -4.25
C LEU A 130 19.41 14.96 -5.57
N ASN A 131 20.52 15.16 -6.29
CA ASN A 131 20.52 15.79 -7.61
C ASN A 131 19.79 14.94 -8.64
N PHE A 132 19.97 13.61 -8.61
CA PHE A 132 19.26 12.70 -9.51
C PHE A 132 17.75 12.75 -9.30
N ILE A 133 17.29 12.81 -8.05
CA ILE A 133 15.86 12.94 -7.72
C ILE A 133 15.31 14.24 -8.29
N LYS A 134 15.97 15.37 -8.00
CA LYS A 134 15.56 16.70 -8.48
C LYS A 134 15.58 16.81 -10.00
N ASP A 135 16.57 16.24 -10.66
CA ASP A 135 16.67 16.23 -12.13
C ASP A 135 15.51 15.45 -12.73
N THR A 136 15.20 14.28 -12.15
CA THR A 136 14.09 13.43 -12.58
C THR A 136 12.74 14.10 -12.36
N GLU A 137 12.52 14.74 -11.20
CA GLU A 137 11.33 15.54 -10.91
C GLU A 137 11.19 16.68 -11.92
N THR A 138 12.27 17.41 -12.18
CA THR A 138 12.29 18.55 -13.10
C THR A 138 11.98 18.11 -14.54
N GLU A 139 12.53 16.97 -14.99
CA GLU A 139 12.23 16.42 -16.30
C GLU A 139 10.76 16.00 -16.44
N LEU A 140 10.22 15.31 -15.43
CA LEU A 140 8.82 14.92 -15.43
C LEU A 140 7.90 16.15 -15.39
N GLN A 141 8.26 17.16 -14.61
CA GLN A 141 7.54 18.43 -14.52
C GLN A 141 7.58 19.22 -15.84
N LYS A 142 8.69 19.18 -16.57
CA LYS A 142 8.79 19.75 -17.93
C LYS A 142 7.83 19.03 -18.89
N SER A 143 7.75 17.71 -18.82
CA SER A 143 6.81 16.94 -19.65
C SER A 143 5.35 17.23 -19.32
N LEU A 144 5.01 17.51 -18.05
CA LEU A 144 3.68 17.97 -17.62
C LEU A 144 3.29 19.36 -18.18
N ASN A 145 4.28 20.22 -18.41
CA ASN A 145 4.07 21.53 -19.00
C ASN A 145 3.95 21.50 -20.53
N ASN A 146 4.23 20.36 -21.15
CA ASN A 146 4.12 20.20 -22.59
C ASN A 146 2.65 20.16 -23.03
N LYS A 147 2.36 20.59 -24.26
CA LYS A 147 1.00 20.58 -24.83
C LYS A 147 0.50 19.17 -25.14
N ASP A 148 1.40 18.20 -25.22
CA ASP A 148 1.09 16.80 -25.47
C ASP A 148 0.67 16.08 -24.17
N GLN A 149 -0.60 15.69 -24.10
CA GLN A 149 -1.18 14.97 -22.96
C GLN A 149 -0.58 13.56 -22.76
N ASP A 150 0.13 12.99 -23.74
CA ASP A 150 0.72 11.65 -23.62
C ASP A 150 2.20 11.69 -23.22
N ALA A 151 2.85 12.84 -23.39
CA ALA A 151 4.28 12.99 -23.11
C ALA A 151 4.61 12.76 -21.63
N TRP A 152 3.81 13.30 -20.71
CA TRP A 152 4.03 13.11 -19.28
C TRP A 152 3.75 11.68 -18.82
N ARG A 153 2.78 10.98 -19.44
CA ARG A 153 2.45 9.58 -19.14
C ARG A 153 3.61 8.64 -19.49
N LYS A 154 4.18 8.81 -20.69
CA LYS A 154 5.38 8.08 -21.11
C LYS A 154 6.57 8.39 -20.20
N LYS A 155 6.78 9.67 -19.89
CA LYS A 155 7.88 10.10 -19.03
C LYS A 155 7.75 9.58 -17.60
N LEU A 156 6.54 9.43 -17.07
CA LEU A 156 6.30 8.79 -15.77
C LEU A 156 6.75 7.33 -15.79
N GLY A 157 6.39 6.57 -16.83
CA GLY A 157 6.84 5.19 -17.02
C GLY A 157 8.36 5.07 -17.11
N GLU A 158 9.00 5.95 -17.89
CA GLU A 158 10.47 6.04 -17.97
C GLU A 158 11.10 6.37 -16.61
N THR A 159 10.52 7.31 -15.88
CA THR A 159 10.99 7.73 -14.55
C THR A 159 11.00 6.56 -13.57
N VAL A 160 9.91 5.78 -13.52
CA VAL A 160 9.83 4.58 -12.67
C VAL A 160 10.87 3.54 -13.08
N LEU A 161 11.09 3.35 -14.38
CA LEU A 161 12.09 2.42 -14.89
C LEU A 161 13.51 2.83 -14.49
N ILE A 162 13.88 4.10 -14.70
CA ILE A 162 15.19 4.65 -14.35
C ILE A 162 15.42 4.57 -12.83
N LEU A 163 14.40 4.91 -12.03
CA LEU A 163 14.44 4.72 -10.58
C LEU A 163 14.69 3.25 -10.21
N GLY A 164 13.98 2.33 -10.84
CA GLY A 164 14.15 0.88 -10.62
C GLY A 164 15.56 0.40 -10.94
N GLN A 165 16.12 0.80 -12.08
CA GLN A 165 17.50 0.46 -12.47
C GLN A 165 18.54 1.04 -11.51
N LYS A 166 18.32 2.29 -11.05
CA LYS A 166 19.21 2.94 -10.09
C LYS A 166 19.20 2.21 -8.74
N ILE A 167 18.02 1.79 -8.27
CA ILE A 167 17.86 1.01 -7.04
C ILE A 167 18.52 -0.37 -7.18
N GLU A 168 18.32 -1.05 -8.31
CA GLU A 168 18.96 -2.34 -8.60
C GLU A 168 20.49 -2.23 -8.54
N THR A 169 21.06 -1.20 -9.16
CA THR A 169 22.51 -0.94 -9.15
C THR A 169 23.05 -0.68 -7.74
N ILE A 170 22.25 -0.07 -6.86
CA ILE A 170 22.64 0.22 -5.48
C ILE A 170 22.55 -1.05 -4.61
N MET A 171 21.55 -1.90 -4.86
CA MET A 171 21.33 -3.14 -4.12
C MET A 171 22.31 -4.25 -4.50
N GLU A 172 22.88 -4.20 -5.71
CA GLU A 172 23.93 -5.14 -6.17
C GLU A 172 25.35 -4.76 -5.73
N ARG A 173 25.55 -3.57 -5.15
CA ARG A 173 26.82 -3.08 -4.61
C ARG A 173 27.00 -3.44 -3.14
#